data_AF-A0A6A0IEL4-F1
#
_entry.id   AF-A0A6A0IEL4-F1
#
_cell.length_a   1.000
_cell.length_b   1.000
_cell.length_c   1.000
_cell.angle_alpha   90.00
_cell.angle_beta   90.00
_cell.angle_gamma   90.00
#
_symmetry.space_group_name_H-M   'P 1'
#
loop_
_entity.id
_entity.type
_entity.pdbx_description
1 polymer ?
#
loop_
_entity_poly.entity_id
_entity_poly.type
_entity_poly.pdbx_seq_one_letter_code
_entity_poly.pdbx_strand_id
1 'polypeptide(L)'
;MKKTTTAAVAALGVLALATTAFAGMEDQKKMKAAYEGVKVSCGTCHAQAMPKKESAELNAYGKDYAAAKKDFKAIEAKDSDGDGKSNLDEIKGGSNPGTK
;
A
#
# COMPACT_ATOMS: atom_id res chain seq x y z
N MET A 1 -4.76 16.50 -59.46
CA MET A 1 -3.78 16.99 -58.46
C MET A 1 -4.06 16.28 -57.13
N LYS A 2 -3.06 15.59 -56.59
CA LYS A 2 -3.11 14.84 -55.32
C LYS A 2 -3.23 15.80 -54.14
N LYS A 3 -4.11 15.58 -53.16
CA LYS A 3 -3.90 15.95 -51.75
C LYS A 3 -4.64 14.99 -50.82
N THR A 4 -3.96 13.92 -50.44
CA THR A 4 -4.19 13.17 -49.20
C THR A 4 -4.00 14.13 -48.03
N THR A 5 -4.99 14.30 -47.16
CA THR A 5 -4.82 15.08 -45.92
C THR A 5 -5.01 14.16 -44.73
N THR A 6 -3.86 13.93 -44.10
CA THR A 6 -3.54 13.05 -42.98
C THR A 6 -4.41 13.31 -41.76
N ALA A 7 -4.91 12.22 -41.18
CA ALA A 7 -5.52 12.19 -39.86
C ALA A 7 -4.51 12.63 -38.79
N ALA A 8 -4.87 13.61 -37.94
CA ALA A 8 -4.14 13.95 -36.74
C ALA A 8 -4.98 13.54 -35.54
N VAL A 9 -4.78 12.30 -35.08
CA VAL A 9 -5.30 11.82 -33.78
C VAL A 9 -4.45 12.50 -32.71
N ALA A 10 -5.01 13.53 -32.07
CA ALA A 10 -4.42 14.15 -30.90
C ALA A 10 -4.58 13.20 -29.69
N ALA A 11 -3.60 12.32 -29.49
CA ALA A 11 -3.46 11.55 -28.26
C ALA A 11 -2.98 12.50 -27.14
N LEU A 12 -3.93 13.11 -26.43
CA LEU A 12 -3.68 13.74 -25.13
C LEU A 12 -3.34 12.63 -24.13
N GLY A 13 -2.04 12.37 -23.98
CA GLY A 13 -1.50 11.46 -22.98
C GLY A 13 -1.86 11.97 -21.59
N VAL A 14 -2.79 11.27 -20.92
CA VAL A 14 -2.99 11.42 -19.47
C VAL A 14 -1.74 10.85 -18.81
N LEU A 15 -0.81 11.72 -18.46
CA LEU A 15 0.30 11.38 -17.56
C LEU A 15 -0.31 11.25 -16.16
N ALA A 16 -0.85 10.06 -15.87
CA ALA A 16 -1.20 9.69 -14.51
C ALA A 16 0.12 9.69 -13.72
N LEU A 17 0.37 10.76 -12.98
CA LEU A 17 1.39 10.79 -11.94
C LEU A 17 1.02 9.67 -10.98
N ALA A 18 1.68 8.52 -11.14
CA ALA A 18 1.71 7.50 -10.12
C ALA A 18 2.41 8.14 -8.92
N THR A 19 1.63 8.80 -8.06
CA THR A 19 2.09 9.16 -6.73
C THR A 19 2.46 7.84 -6.09
N THR A 20 3.76 7.56 -6.04
CA THR A 20 4.28 6.41 -5.34
C THR A 20 3.84 6.61 -3.90
N ALA A 21 2.80 5.87 -3.52
CA ALA A 21 2.27 5.82 -2.18
C ALA A 21 3.33 5.11 -1.32
N PHE A 22 4.44 5.79 -1.07
CA PHE A 22 5.51 5.30 -0.21
C PHE A 22 4.92 5.11 1.18
N ALA A 23 4.77 3.86 1.62
CA ALA A 23 4.50 3.55 3.02
C ALA A 23 5.68 4.12 3.83
N GLY A 24 5.42 5.18 4.59
CA GLY A 24 6.46 5.98 5.25
C GLY A 24 6.21 6.12 6.75
N MET A 25 7.12 6.79 7.44
CA MET A 25 7.01 7.08 8.89
C MET A 25 5.68 7.74 9.28
N GLU A 26 5.08 8.54 8.39
CA GLU A 26 3.77 9.16 8.62
C GLU A 26 2.64 8.13 8.70
N ASP A 27 2.69 7.08 7.88
CA ASP A 27 1.67 6.02 7.88
C ASP A 27 1.76 5.21 9.18
N GLN A 28 2.98 4.95 9.68
CA GLN A 28 3.18 4.36 11.00
C GLN A 28 2.60 5.23 12.13
N LYS A 29 2.79 6.56 12.08
CA LYS A 29 2.20 7.48 13.06
C LYS A 29 0.67 7.47 13.01
N LYS A 30 0.09 7.46 11.81
CA LYS A 30 -1.37 7.39 11.63
C LYS A 30 -1.95 6.10 12.21
N MET A 31 -1.32 4.95 11.96
CA MET A 31 -1.79 3.69 12.54
C MET A 31 -1.68 3.67 14.06
N LYS A 32 -0.56 4.17 14.63
CA LYS A 32 -0.41 4.29 16.09
C LYS A 32 -1.39 5.26 16.73
N ALA A 33 -1.84 6.28 16.01
CA ALA A 33 -2.87 7.21 16.47
C ALA A 33 -4.28 6.62 16.33
N ALA A 34 -4.51 5.80 15.31
CA ALA A 34 -5.79 5.14 15.07
C ALA A 34 -6.05 3.97 16.02
N TYR A 35 -4.98 3.29 16.44
CA TYR A 35 -5.04 2.19 17.38
C TYR A 35 -4.07 2.45 18.53
N GLU A 36 -4.59 2.73 19.72
CA GLU A 36 -3.74 2.93 20.88
C GLU A 36 -3.05 1.62 21.30
N GLY A 37 -1.76 1.68 21.63
CA GLY A 37 -1.01 0.54 22.17
C GLY A 37 -0.53 -0.50 21.15
N VAL A 38 -0.75 -0.31 19.85
CA VAL A 38 -0.35 -1.30 18.83
C VAL A 38 1.13 -1.22 18.44
N LYS A 39 1.73 -2.39 18.16
CA LYS A 39 3.11 -2.50 17.67
C LYS A 39 3.14 -2.44 16.15
N VAL A 40 3.22 -1.24 15.58
CA VAL A 40 3.41 -1.04 14.13
C VAL A 40 4.88 -0.74 13.86
N SER A 41 5.48 -1.42 12.88
CA SER A 41 6.87 -1.24 12.41
C SER A 41 6.93 -1.23 10.88
N CYS A 42 8.10 -0.98 10.28
CA CYS A 42 8.22 -1.08 8.82
C CYS A 42 7.88 -2.50 8.32
N GLY A 43 8.11 -3.54 9.14
CA GLY A 43 7.72 -4.92 8.83
C GLY A 43 6.21 -5.16 8.76
N THR A 44 5.38 -4.24 9.27
CA THR A 44 3.92 -4.30 9.11
C THR A 44 3.51 -4.15 7.64
N CYS A 45 4.21 -3.30 6.87
CA CYS A 45 3.88 -3.04 5.45
C CYS A 45 4.92 -3.58 4.47
N HIS A 46 6.16 -3.80 4.92
CA HIS A 46 7.25 -4.24 4.06
C HIS A 46 7.65 -5.68 4.34
N ALA A 47 8.11 -6.38 3.29
CA ALA A 47 8.62 -7.74 3.41
C ALA A 47 9.90 -7.79 4.27
N GLN A 48 10.70 -6.72 4.24
CA GLN A 48 11.87 -6.57 5.09
C GLN A 48 11.53 -5.64 6.26
N ALA A 49 11.92 -6.01 7.48
CA ALA A 49 11.63 -5.22 8.69
C ALA A 49 12.29 -3.83 8.71
N MET A 50 13.38 -3.63 7.96
CA MET A 50 14.01 -2.34 7.73
C MET A 50 14.48 -2.28 6.27
N PRO A 51 13.60 -1.92 5.33
CA PRO A 51 13.96 -1.86 3.93
C PRO A 51 14.87 -0.66 3.66
N LYS A 52 15.78 -0.81 2.70
CA LYS A 52 16.49 0.32 2.09
C LYS A 52 15.56 1.00 1.07
N LYS A 53 15.81 2.26 0.73
CA LYS A 53 14.99 3.00 -0.25
C LYS A 53 14.87 2.27 -1.59
N GLU A 54 15.92 1.58 -2.00
CA GLU A 54 15.97 0.83 -3.25
C GLU A 54 15.32 -0.56 -3.16
N SER A 55 15.00 -1.04 -1.95
CA SER A 55 14.49 -2.39 -1.68
C SER A 55 13.37 -2.34 -0.64
N ALA A 56 12.31 -1.58 -0.93
CA ALA A 56 11.14 -1.39 -0.07
C ALA A 56 9.93 -2.20 -0.55
N GLU A 57 10.14 -3.48 -0.85
CA GLU A 57 9.08 -4.37 -1.28
C GLU A 57 7.98 -4.48 -0.22
N LEU A 58 6.72 -4.40 -0.66
CA LEU A 58 5.55 -4.52 0.21
C LEU A 58 5.23 -5.98 0.49
N ASN A 59 4.88 -6.29 1.73
CA ASN A 59 4.30 -7.58 2.10
C ASN A 59 2.81 -7.63 1.68
N ALA A 60 2.09 -8.70 2.05
CA ALA A 60 0.69 -8.84 1.65
C ALA A 60 -0.20 -7.68 2.16
N TYR A 61 -0.10 -7.37 3.46
CA TYR A 61 -0.79 -6.23 4.07
C TYR A 61 -0.44 -4.89 3.40
N GLY A 62 0.84 -4.63 3.15
CA GLY A 62 1.31 -3.41 2.51
C GLY A 62 0.76 -3.23 1.10
N LYS A 63 0.62 -4.32 0.33
CA LYS A 63 -0.01 -4.31 -0.99
C LYS A 63 -1.50 -3.97 -0.89
N ASP A 64 -2.21 -4.59 0.05
CA ASP A 64 -3.62 -4.29 0.29
C ASP A 64 -3.83 -2.85 0.76
N TYR A 65 -2.97 -2.34 1.63
CA TYR A 65 -2.97 -0.97 2.10
C TYR A 65 -2.73 0.03 0.96
N ALA A 66 -1.75 -0.25 0.09
CA ALA A 66 -1.48 0.56 -1.09
C ALA A 66 -2.66 0.54 -2.08
N ALA A 67 -3.26 -0.63 -2.33
CA ALA A 67 -4.44 -0.79 -3.17
C ALA A 67 -5.66 -0.04 -2.61
N ALA A 68 -5.80 0.01 -1.29
CA ALA A 68 -6.80 0.78 -0.57
C ALA A 68 -6.48 2.28 -0.49
N LYS A 69 -5.53 2.78 -1.28
CA LYS A 69 -5.10 4.19 -1.30
C LYS A 69 -4.69 4.70 0.09
N LYS A 70 -4.01 3.86 0.86
CA LYS A 70 -3.56 4.13 2.24
C LYS A 70 -4.69 4.28 3.28
N ASP A 71 -5.86 3.72 3.00
CA ASP A 71 -6.93 3.59 3.98
C ASP A 71 -6.81 2.26 4.73
N PHE A 72 -6.30 2.30 5.97
CA PHE A 72 -6.16 1.11 6.79
C PHE A 72 -7.52 0.58 7.28
N LYS A 73 -8.55 1.44 7.38
CA LYS A 73 -9.90 1.01 7.81
C LYS A 73 -10.56 0.14 6.74
N ALA A 74 -10.33 0.47 5.46
CA ALA A 74 -10.86 -0.26 4.33
C ALA A 74 -10.36 -1.72 4.24
N ILE A 75 -9.28 -2.07 4.96
CA ILE A 75 -8.70 -3.42 4.96
C ILE A 75 -8.74 -4.10 6.34
N GLU A 76 -9.36 -3.51 7.37
CA GLU A 76 -9.40 -4.07 8.73
C GLU A 76 -9.93 -5.51 8.78
N ALA A 77 -10.97 -5.81 7.99
CA ALA A 77 -11.62 -7.12 7.95
C ALA A 77 -10.98 -8.12 6.97
N LYS A 78 -9.94 -7.72 6.22
CA LYS A 78 -9.21 -8.64 5.34
C LYS A 78 -8.26 -9.51 6.17
N ASP A 79 -8.00 -10.70 5.66
CA ASP A 79 -6.92 -11.59 6.05
C ASP A 79 -5.86 -11.49 4.93
N SER A 80 -4.93 -10.52 5.05
CA SER A 80 -4.07 -10.18 3.91
C SER A 80 -3.06 -11.28 3.61
N ASP A 81 -2.52 -11.91 4.65
CA ASP A 81 -1.52 -12.96 4.50
C ASP A 81 -2.13 -14.37 4.39
N GLY A 82 -3.40 -14.56 4.77
CA GLY A 82 -4.12 -15.82 4.68
C GLY A 82 -3.83 -16.76 5.84
N ASP A 83 -3.52 -16.25 7.03
CA ASP A 83 -3.28 -17.02 8.25
C ASP A 83 -4.57 -17.37 9.02
N GLY A 84 -5.71 -16.83 8.58
CA GLY A 84 -7.03 -17.04 9.16
C GLY A 84 -7.45 -16.00 10.20
N LYS A 85 -6.66 -14.95 10.45
CA LYS A 85 -7.04 -13.80 11.29
C LYS A 85 -7.26 -12.55 10.43
N SER A 86 -8.10 -11.65 10.93
CA SER A 86 -8.24 -10.35 10.29
C SER A 86 -7.04 -9.46 10.62
N ASN A 87 -6.71 -8.56 9.69
CA ASN A 87 -5.66 -7.56 9.87
C ASN A 87 -5.83 -6.78 11.19
N LEU A 88 -7.07 -6.43 11.54
CA LEU A 88 -7.36 -5.70 12.76
C LEU A 88 -7.07 -6.51 14.02
N ASP A 89 -7.44 -7.80 14.02
CA ASP A 89 -7.21 -8.70 15.15
C ASP A 89 -5.71 -8.89 15.38
N GLU A 90 -4.94 -9.02 14.31
CA GLU A 90 -3.49 -9.14 14.39
C GLU A 90 -2.82 -7.87 14.85
N ILE A 91 -3.18 -6.70 14.29
CA ILE A 91 -2.62 -5.41 14.69
C ILE A 91 -2.88 -5.14 16.18
N LYS A 92 -4.08 -5.45 16.68
CA LYS A 92 -4.43 -5.35 18.11
C LYS A 92 -3.74 -6.41 18.96
N GLY A 93 -3.56 -7.62 18.43
CA GLY A 93 -2.83 -8.71 19.06
C GLY A 93 -1.30 -8.52 19.07
N GLY A 94 -0.79 -7.54 18.31
CA GLY A 94 0.64 -7.29 18.14
C GLY A 94 1.34 -8.27 17.19
N SER A 95 0.57 -8.97 16.35
CA SER A 95 1.04 -9.82 15.25
C SER A 95 1.21 -9.03 13.95
N ASN A 96 1.86 -9.63 12.96
CA ASN A 96 2.12 -8.98 11.67
C ASN A 96 1.09 -9.42 10.61
N PRO A 97 0.19 -8.54 10.16
CA PRO A 97 -0.89 -8.90 9.24
C PRO A 97 -0.46 -9.19 7.80
N GLY A 98 0.83 -9.12 7.50
CA GLY A 98 1.37 -9.27 6.15
C GLY A 98 2.30 -10.47 5.97
N THR A 99 2.51 -11.28 7.00
CA THR A 99 3.46 -12.40 7.00
C THR A 99 3.01 -13.54 7.91
N LYS A 100 2.88 -14.75 7.36
CA LYS A 100 2.67 -15.99 8.12
C LYS A 100 3.88 -16.40 8.97
#